data_AF-A0A0D0DK52-F1
#
_entry.id   AF-A0A0D0DK52-F1
#
_cell.length_a   1.000
_cell.length_b   1.000
_cell.length_c   1.000
_cell.angle_alpha   90.00
_cell.angle_beta   90.00
_cell.angle_gamma   90.00
#
_symmetry.space_group_name_H-M   'P 1'
#
loop_
_entity.id
_entity.type
_entity.pdbx_description
1 polymer ?
#
loop_
_entity_poly.entity_id
_entity_poly.type
_entity_poly.pdbx_seq_one_letter_code
_entity_poly.pdbx_strand_id
1 'polypeptide(L)'
;DALECFHQYREIFCTKISLTSSLPWQHSMKHYLDLIHLFGAPNGHCSSITKSKHIKAMKEPYQRSYHHNALGQMLLTNQRLDKLARSQVDFHDCGMLNGSCVSAVLQALG
;
A
#
# COMPACT_ATOMS: atom_id res chain seq x y z
N ASP A 1 3.40 27.98 13.54
CA ASP A 1 4.06 29.09 12.82
C ASP A 1 4.28 28.79 11.33
N ALA A 2 5.35 28.10 10.90
CA ALA A 2 5.67 27.97 9.46
C ALA A 2 4.56 27.34 8.58
N LEU A 3 3.91 26.27 9.04
CA LEU A 3 2.79 25.62 8.30
C LEU A 3 1.57 26.55 8.19
N GLU A 4 1.29 27.29 9.25
CA GLU A 4 0.15 28.19 9.35
C GLU A 4 0.33 29.40 8.43
N CYS A 5 1.54 29.98 8.42
CA CYS A 5 1.92 31.00 7.45
C CYS A 5 1.82 30.49 6.02
N PHE A 6 2.26 29.25 5.74
CA PHE A 6 2.12 28.65 4.41
C PHE A 6 0.64 28.54 4.00
N HIS A 7 -0.24 28.09 4.89
CA HIS A 7 -1.68 28.01 4.60
C HIS A 7 -2.34 29.38 4.37
N GLN A 8 -1.88 30.42 5.06
CA GLN A 8 -2.37 31.79 4.89
C GLN A 8 -1.95 32.40 3.55
N TYR A 9 -0.70 32.19 3.12
CA TYR A 9 -0.16 32.85 1.93
C TYR A 9 -0.21 32.00 0.65
N ARG A 10 -0.69 30.74 0.71
CA ARG A 10 -0.68 29.82 -0.45
C ARG A 10 -1.48 30.32 -1.66
N GLU A 11 -2.46 31.20 -1.45
CA GLU A 11 -3.37 31.69 -2.47
C GLU A 11 -2.64 32.46 -3.59
N ILE A 12 -1.51 33.08 -3.26
CA ILE A 12 -0.62 33.78 -4.20
C ILE A 12 -0.03 32.81 -5.24
N PHE A 13 0.24 31.57 -4.86
CA PHE A 13 0.77 30.55 -5.77
C PHE A 13 -0.31 30.00 -6.71
N CYS A 14 -1.57 29.99 -6.28
CA CYS A 14 -2.70 29.61 -7.12
C CYS A 14 -2.99 30.64 -8.22
N THR A 15 -2.83 31.93 -7.91
CA THR A 15 -3.06 33.02 -8.86
C THR A 15 -1.92 33.20 -9.87
N LYS A 16 -0.66 33.00 -9.46
CA LYS A 16 0.50 33.25 -10.34
C LYS A 16 1.01 32.03 -11.10
N ILE A 17 0.82 30.81 -10.58
CA ILE A 17 1.47 29.60 -11.10
C ILE A 17 0.44 28.57 -11.62
N SER A 18 -0.87 28.86 -11.54
CA SER A 18 -1.94 27.91 -11.92
C SER A 18 -1.81 26.54 -11.21
N LEU A 19 -1.30 26.53 -9.98
CA LEU A 19 -1.31 25.36 -9.11
C LEU A 19 -2.66 25.30 -8.41
N THR A 20 -3.30 24.13 -8.44
CA THR A 20 -4.52 23.91 -7.66
C THR A 20 -4.17 23.97 -6.16
N SER A 21 -4.94 24.74 -5.38
CA SER A 21 -4.79 24.87 -3.92
C SER A 21 -5.01 23.56 -3.14
N SER A 22 -5.44 22.51 -3.85
CA SER A 22 -5.83 21.20 -3.35
C SER A 22 -4.81 20.10 -3.67
N LEU A 23 -3.53 20.46 -3.86
CA LEU A 23 -2.48 19.47 -4.08
C LEU A 23 -2.45 18.45 -2.93
N PRO A 24 -2.41 17.14 -3.25
CA PRO A 24 -2.41 16.08 -2.24
C PRO A 24 -1.34 16.24 -1.16
N TRP A 25 -0.18 16.78 -1.53
CA TRP A 25 0.93 17.04 -0.62
C TRP A 25 0.66 18.20 0.36
N GLN A 26 0.07 19.29 -0.11
CA GLN A 26 -0.27 20.45 0.75
C GLN A 26 -1.35 20.11 1.78
N HIS A 27 -2.31 19.26 1.41
CA HIS A 27 -3.34 18.77 2.33
C HIS A 27 -2.76 17.80 3.38
N SER A 28 -1.83 16.94 2.97
CA SER A 28 -1.21 15.95 3.86
C SER A 28 -0.33 16.58 4.94
N MET A 29 0.22 17.78 4.71
CA MET A 29 1.10 18.46 5.67
C MET A 29 0.41 18.78 7.01
N LYS A 30 -0.90 19.04 6.99
CA LYS A 30 -1.68 19.25 8.22
C LYS A 30 -1.73 18.01 9.11
N HIS A 31 -1.58 16.82 8.53
CA HIS A 31 -1.64 15.55 9.22
C HIS A 31 -0.28 15.00 9.65
N TYR A 32 0.84 15.63 9.26
CA TYR A 32 2.17 15.08 9.55
C TYR A 32 2.47 15.00 11.04
N LEU A 33 2.09 16.00 11.82
CA LEU A 33 2.37 16.03 13.25
C LEU A 33 1.64 14.91 13.98
N ASP A 34 0.36 14.71 13.67
CA ASP A 34 -0.44 13.60 14.18
C ASP A 34 0.13 12.24 13.73
N LEU A 35 0.53 12.12 12.47
CA LEU A 35 1.09 10.89 11.92
C LEU A 35 2.48 10.55 12.49
N ILE A 36 3.28 11.55 12.86
CA ILE A 36 4.55 11.37 13.58
C ILE A 36 4.29 10.81 14.98
N HIS A 37 3.36 11.41 15.72
CA HIS A 37 3.08 10.97 17.09
C HIS A 37 2.40 9.59 17.14
N LEU A 38 1.44 9.34 16.26
CA LEU A 38 0.67 8.09 16.27
C LEU A 38 1.44 6.93 15.64
N PHE A 39 2.28 7.20 14.65
CA PHE A 39 2.83 6.16 13.79
C PHE A 39 4.34 6.26 13.51
N GLY A 40 5.04 7.25 14.08
CA GLY A 40 6.49 7.42 13.91
C GLY A 40 6.91 7.77 12.48
N ALA A 41 6.03 8.34 11.66
CA ALA A 41 6.32 8.60 10.26
C ALA A 41 6.37 10.09 9.91
N PRO A 42 7.57 10.69 9.82
CA PRO A 42 7.75 12.11 9.50
C PRO A 42 7.22 12.55 8.15
N ASN A 43 7.17 11.64 7.17
CA ASN A 43 6.86 12.01 5.79
C ASN A 43 5.52 11.41 5.31
N GLY A 44 4.70 10.90 6.23
CA GLY A 44 3.51 10.12 5.86
C GLY A 44 3.81 8.71 5.32
N HIS A 45 5.03 8.21 5.50
CA HIS A 45 5.39 6.84 5.12
C HIS A 45 4.59 5.78 5.88
N CYS A 46 4.25 6.00 7.16
CA CYS A 46 3.41 5.03 7.87
C CYS A 46 1.94 5.10 7.44
N SER A 47 1.43 6.27 7.05
CA SER A 47 0.09 6.35 6.44
C SER A 47 0.07 5.66 5.08
N SER A 48 1.15 5.71 4.28
CA SER A 48 1.24 4.95 3.03
C SER A 48 1.39 3.44 3.25
N ILE A 49 2.13 2.99 4.27
CA ILE A 49 2.26 1.55 4.62
C ILE A 49 0.91 0.99 5.10
N THR A 50 0.26 1.65 6.05
CA THR A 50 -1.05 1.21 6.58
C THR A 50 -2.14 1.31 5.52
N LYS A 51 -2.15 2.37 4.70
CA LYS A 51 -3.05 2.51 3.54
C LYS A 51 -2.80 1.42 2.50
N SER A 52 -1.55 1.08 2.22
CA SER A 52 -1.18 0.00 1.29
C SER A 52 -1.68 -1.36 1.80
N LYS A 53 -1.44 -1.68 3.08
CA LYS A 53 -2.01 -2.88 3.71
C LYS A 53 -3.54 -2.88 3.68
N HIS A 54 -4.19 -1.76 3.97
CA HIS A 54 -5.64 -1.63 3.86
C HIS A 54 -6.15 -1.82 2.43
N ILE A 55 -5.43 -1.33 1.41
CA ILE A 55 -5.79 -1.58 0.01
C ILE A 55 -5.78 -3.08 -0.28
N LYS A 56 -4.71 -3.78 0.11
CA LYS A 56 -4.54 -5.22 -0.13
C LYS A 56 -5.49 -6.10 0.67
N ALA A 57 -5.73 -5.78 1.94
CA ALA A 57 -6.57 -6.59 2.82
C ALA A 57 -8.07 -6.24 2.72
N MET A 58 -8.41 -5.01 2.33
CA MET A 58 -9.80 -4.55 2.31
C MET A 58 -10.27 -4.16 0.92
N LYS A 59 -9.67 -3.13 0.29
CA LYS A 59 -10.24 -2.56 -0.95
C LYS A 59 -10.23 -3.54 -2.12
N GLU A 60 -9.11 -4.22 -2.36
CA GLU A 60 -8.99 -5.20 -3.45
C GLU A 60 -9.93 -6.41 -3.23
N PRO A 61 -9.97 -7.07 -2.07
CA PRO A 61 -10.92 -8.15 -1.80
C PRO A 61 -12.39 -7.70 -1.90
N TYR A 62 -12.71 -6.50 -1.40
CA TYR A 62 -14.06 -5.94 -1.49
C TYR A 62 -14.50 -5.78 -2.94
N GLN A 63 -13.62 -5.25 -3.80
CA GLN A 63 -13.88 -5.13 -5.24
C GLN A 63 -14.02 -6.51 -5.91
N ARG A 64 -13.15 -7.48 -5.59
CA ARG A 64 -13.21 -8.85 -6.13
C ARG A 64 -14.50 -9.59 -5.78
N SER A 65 -15.07 -9.30 -4.61
CA SER A 65 -16.34 -9.89 -4.16
C SER A 65 -17.58 -9.32 -4.85
N TYR A 66 -17.42 -8.39 -5.81
CA TYR A 66 -18.52 -7.62 -6.42
C TYR A 66 -19.46 -7.00 -5.37
N HIS A 67 -18.92 -6.68 -4.18
CA HIS A 67 -19.65 -6.14 -3.03
C HIS A 67 -20.77 -7.05 -2.47
N HIS A 68 -20.86 -8.30 -2.90
CA HIS A 68 -21.92 -9.23 -2.50
C HIS A 68 -21.46 -10.20 -1.42
N ASN A 69 -22.10 -10.17 -0.24
CA ASN A 69 -21.65 -10.95 0.94
C ASN A 69 -20.14 -10.80 1.21
N ALA A 70 -19.65 -9.58 1.03
CA ALA A 70 -18.23 -9.29 0.88
C ALA A 70 -17.41 -9.68 2.12
N LEU A 71 -17.89 -9.41 3.34
CA LEU A 71 -17.09 -9.59 4.55
C LEU A 71 -16.55 -11.03 4.71
N GLY A 72 -17.42 -12.04 4.55
CA GLY A 72 -17.00 -13.44 4.65
C GLY A 72 -16.02 -13.83 3.54
N GLN A 73 -16.26 -13.36 2.31
CA GLN A 73 -15.36 -13.62 1.19
C GLN A 73 -14.00 -12.96 1.39
N MET A 74 -13.97 -11.70 1.84
CA MET A 74 -12.75 -10.94 2.11
C MET A 74 -11.91 -11.65 3.18
N LEU A 75 -12.52 -12.12 4.26
CA LEU A 75 -11.83 -12.87 5.32
C LEU A 75 -11.21 -14.17 4.77
N LEU A 76 -11.98 -14.94 3.99
CA LEU A 76 -11.48 -16.18 3.37
C LEU A 76 -10.36 -15.90 2.37
N THR A 77 -10.48 -14.85 1.56
CA THR A 77 -9.44 -14.44 0.60
C THR A 77 -8.15 -14.05 1.32
N ASN A 78 -8.23 -13.22 2.35
CA ASN A 78 -7.07 -12.81 3.13
C ASN A 78 -6.40 -14.03 3.79
N GLN A 79 -7.17 -14.91 4.40
CA GLN A 79 -6.64 -16.14 5.00
C GLN A 79 -5.93 -17.04 3.98
N ARG A 80 -6.49 -17.18 2.76
CA ARG A 80 -5.86 -17.97 1.69
C ARG A 80 -4.56 -17.35 1.22
N LEU A 81 -4.53 -16.03 1.05
CA LEU A 81 -3.31 -15.31 0.66
C LEU A 81 -2.21 -15.43 1.72
N ASP A 82 -2.55 -15.31 3.00
CA ASP A 82 -1.59 -15.46 4.09
C ASP A 82 -1.01 -16.88 4.15
N LYS A 83 -1.86 -17.91 3.95
CA LYS A 83 -1.42 -19.31 3.87
C LYS A 83 -0.48 -19.53 2.69
N LEU A 84 -0.83 -19.03 1.50
CA LEU A 84 0.02 -19.14 0.31
C LEU A 84 1.37 -18.44 0.51
N ALA A 85 1.37 -17.23 1.08
CA ALA A 85 2.59 -16.50 1.37
C ALA A 85 3.51 -17.28 2.33
N ARG A 86 2.95 -17.92 3.36
CA ARG A 86 3.71 -18.79 4.27
C ARG A 86 4.27 -20.01 3.54
N SER A 87 3.43 -20.74 2.80
CA SER A 87 3.88 -21.91 2.05
C SER A 87 4.96 -21.58 1.02
N GLN A 88 4.91 -20.40 0.41
CA GLN A 88 5.94 -19.95 -0.52
C GLN A 88 7.31 -19.79 0.17
N VAL A 89 7.33 -19.23 1.39
CA VAL A 89 8.56 -19.13 2.20
C VAL A 89 9.05 -20.54 2.56
N ASP A 90 8.17 -21.41 3.06
CA ASP A 90 8.53 -22.78 3.42
C ASP A 90 9.11 -23.57 2.23
N PHE A 91 8.50 -23.46 1.05
CA PHE A 91 9.00 -24.14 -0.16
C PHE A 91 10.31 -23.54 -0.69
N HIS A 92 10.51 -22.23 -0.52
CA HIS A 92 11.77 -21.60 -0.86
C HIS A 92 12.90 -22.09 0.07
N ASP A 93 12.65 -22.14 1.38
CA ASP A 93 13.63 -22.58 2.37
C ASP A 93 13.97 -24.06 2.22
N CYS A 94 13.01 -24.89 1.80
CA CYS A 94 13.24 -26.28 1.41
C CYS A 94 13.94 -26.46 0.05
N GLY A 95 14.24 -25.37 -0.67
CA GLY A 95 14.85 -25.40 -2.00
C GLY A 95 13.94 -25.95 -3.11
N MET A 96 12.64 -26.11 -2.84
CA MET A 96 11.67 -26.67 -3.79
C MET A 96 11.30 -25.70 -4.92
N LEU A 97 11.60 -24.41 -4.74
CA LEU A 97 11.39 -23.36 -5.74
C LEU A 97 12.70 -22.91 -6.42
N ASN A 98 13.78 -23.69 -6.29
CA ASN A 98 15.05 -23.40 -6.94
C ASN A 98 15.04 -23.87 -8.40
N GLY A 99 15.21 -22.93 -9.33
CA GLY A 99 15.22 -23.17 -10.76
C GLY A 99 13.90 -22.82 -11.45
N SER A 100 13.94 -22.70 -12.77
CA SER A 100 12.75 -22.44 -13.58
C SER A 100 12.25 -23.73 -14.23
N CYS A 101 10.98 -23.75 -14.63
CA CYS A 101 10.43 -24.82 -15.46
C CYS A 101 11.25 -25.05 -16.74
N VAL A 102 11.86 -24.01 -17.31
CA VAL A 102 12.78 -24.12 -18.45
C VAL A 102 14.06 -24.88 -18.08
N SER A 103 14.64 -24.61 -16.91
CA SER A 103 15.81 -25.35 -16.40
C SER A 103 15.52 -26.83 -16.18
N ALA A 104 14.33 -27.16 -15.67
CA ALA A 104 13.91 -28.53 -15.47
C ALA A 104 13.72 -29.28 -16.80
N VAL A 105 13.12 -28.62 -17.80
CA VAL A 105 12.94 -29.19 -19.15
C VAL A 105 14.28 -29.41 -19.84
N LEU A 106 15.22 -28.46 -19.74
CA LEU A 106 16.57 -28.61 -20.28
C LEU A 106 17.34 -29.77 -19.65
N GLN A 107 17.19 -30.00 -18.34
CA GLN A 107 17.79 -31.17 -17.68
C GLN A 107 17.15 -32.49 -18.12
N ALA A 108 15.85 -32.50 -18.41
CA ALA A 108 15.13 -33.71 -18.83
C ALA A 108 15.35 -34.08 -20.31
N LEU A 109 15.76 -33.12 -21.14
CA LEU A 109 16.09 -33.33 -22.56
C LEU A 109 17.58 -33.64 -22.80
N GLY A 110 18.38 -33.69 -21.73
CA GLY A 110 19.79 -34.10 -21.75
C GLY A 110 19.97 -35.60 -21.91
#